data_AF-S2S506-F1
#
_entry.id   AF-S2S506-F1
#
_cell.length_a   1.000
_cell.length_b   1.000
_cell.length_c   1.000
_cell.angle_alpha   90.00
_cell.angle_beta   90.00
_cell.angle_gamma   90.00
#
_symmetry.space_group_name_H-M   'P 1'
#
loop_
_entity.id
_entity.type
_entity.pdbx_description
1 polymer ?
#
loop_
_entity_poly.entity_id
_entity_poly.type
_entity_poly.pdbx_seq_one_letter_code
_entity_poly.pdbx_strand_id
1 'polypeptide(L)' 'ITREYPVAWSKGDEPYYPVNNSENNQLFTKYRSLAKEKVPQVAFGGRLGLYRYYNMDQVIAAALQFLNGDFFGNTSK' A
#
# COMPACT_ATOMS: atom_id res chain seq x y z
N ILE A 1 30.10 11.70 0.40
CA ILE A 1 28.98 12.66 0.34
C ILE A 1 27.99 12.12 -0.69
N THR A 2 26.74 11.88 -0.31
CA THR A 2 25.68 11.47 -1.24
C THR A 2 24.81 12.69 -1.55
N ARG A 3 24.33 12.81 -2.80
CA ARG A 3 23.41 13.87 -3.23
C ARG A 3 22.15 13.22 -3.80
N GLU A 4 21.00 13.72 -3.39
CA GLU A 4 19.69 13.24 -3.85
C GLU A 4 19.08 14.27 -4.79
N TYR A 5 18.47 13.79 -5.87
CA TYR A 5 17.87 14.63 -6.89
C TYR A 5 16.47 14.12 -7.22
N PRO A 6 15.47 15.01 -7.36
CA PRO A 6 14.15 14.61 -7.79
C PRO A 6 14.19 14.11 -9.24
N VAL A 7 13.43 13.06 -9.53
CA VAL A 7 13.28 12.53 -10.88
C VAL A 7 11.79 12.35 -11.19
N ALA A 8 11.38 12.65 -12.43
CA ALA A 8 10.05 12.31 -12.89
C ALA A 8 9.95 10.79 -13.00
N TRP A 9 8.98 10.20 -12.30
CA TRP A 9 8.81 8.76 -12.28
C TRP A 9 8.27 8.23 -13.62
N SER A 10 8.81 7.09 -14.05
CA SER A 10 8.32 6.29 -15.18
C SER A 10 8.11 4.84 -14.78
N LYS A 11 7.27 4.12 -15.54
CA LYS A 11 7.04 2.69 -15.30
C LYS A 11 8.36 1.92 -15.44
N GLY A 12 8.74 1.22 -14.37
CA GLY A 12 10.02 0.51 -14.28
C GLY A 12 10.97 1.12 -13.25
N ASP A 13 10.76 2.40 -12.91
CA ASP A 13 11.52 3.06 -11.84
C ASP A 13 11.03 2.63 -10.46
N GLU A 14 11.92 2.72 -9.48
CA GLU A 14 11.56 2.48 -8.08
C GLU A 14 10.53 3.53 -7.63
N PRO A 15 9.33 3.12 -7.19
CA PRO A 15 8.29 4.06 -6.82
C PRO A 15 8.56 4.58 -5.40
N TYR A 16 9.14 5.77 -5.25
CA TYR A 16 9.46 6.33 -3.93
C TYR A 16 8.25 6.93 -3.20
N TYR A 17 7.46 7.77 -3.88
CA TYR A 17 6.36 8.52 -3.27
C TYR A 17 5.05 8.33 -4.03
N PRO A 18 3.94 7.95 -3.35
CA PRO A 18 2.64 7.88 -4.00
C PRO A 18 2.11 9.28 -4.29
N VAL A 19 1.45 9.43 -5.44
CA VAL A 19 0.79 10.68 -5.84
C VAL A 19 -0.69 10.58 -5.46
N ASN A 20 -1.02 11.03 -4.25
CA ASN A 20 -2.37 10.94 -3.71
C ASN A 20 -3.32 11.97 -4.31
N ASN A 21 -3.80 11.71 -5.52
CA ASN A 21 -4.82 12.50 -6.22
C ASN A 21 -6.10 11.67 -6.45
N SER A 22 -7.17 12.33 -6.89
CA SER A 22 -8.49 11.66 -7.10
C SER A 22 -8.39 10.49 -8.08
N GLU A 23 -7.68 10.66 -9.20
CA GLU A 23 -7.51 9.65 -10.23
C GLU A 23 -6.82 8.39 -9.70
N ASN A 24 -5.67 8.56 -9.05
CA ASN A 24 -4.88 7.46 -8.49
C ASN A 24 -5.61 6.76 -7.34
N ASN A 25 -6.34 7.51 -6.51
CA ASN A 25 -7.15 6.93 -5.43
C ASN A 25 -8.30 6.07 -5.98
N GLN A 26 -8.95 6.52 -7.06
CA GLN A 26 -9.96 5.73 -7.75
C GLN A 26 -9.35 4.48 -8.39
N LEU A 27 -8.18 4.59 -9.02
CA LEU A 27 -7.48 3.45 -9.60
C LEU A 27 -7.07 2.42 -8.52
N PHE A 28 -6.53 2.88 -7.40
CA PHE A 28 -6.22 2.04 -6.26
C PHE A 28 -7.46 1.30 -5.75
N THR A 29 -8.61 1.98 -5.66
CA THR A 29 -9.87 1.37 -5.23
C THR A 29 -10.29 0.23 -6.17
N LYS A 30 -10.13 0.41 -7.49
CA LYS A 30 -10.40 -0.65 -8.48
C LYS A 30 -9.48 -1.87 -8.26
N TYR A 31 -8.18 -1.65 -8.05
CA TYR A 31 -7.24 -2.73 -7.75
C TYR A 31 -7.56 -3.44 -6.43
N ARG A 32 -7.95 -2.69 -5.40
CA ARG A 32 -8.36 -3.26 -4.11
C ARG A 32 -9.59 -4.16 -4.25
N SER A 33 -10.58 -3.75 -5.03
CA SER A 33 -11.76 -4.57 -5.30
C SER A 33 -11.39 -5.83 -6.10
N LEU A 34 -10.55 -5.69 -7.13
CA LEU A 34 -10.07 -6.81 -7.93
C LEU A 34 -9.30 -7.84 -7.08
N ALA A 35 -8.43 -7.37 -6.17
CA ALA A 35 -7.68 -8.24 -5.27
C ALA A 35 -8.61 -9.07 -4.38
N LYS A 36 -9.64 -8.44 -3.80
CA LYS A 36 -10.65 -9.13 -2.98
C LYS A 36 -11.42 -10.19 -3.76
N GLU A 37 -11.74 -9.91 -5.03
CA GLU A 37 -12.53 -10.81 -5.87
C GLU A 37 -11.70 -11.98 -6.42
N LYS A 38 -10.49 -11.70 -6.91
CA LYS A 38 -9.71 -12.67 -7.69
C LYS A 38 -8.74 -13.50 -6.87
N VAL A 39 -8.23 -12.96 -5.76
CA VAL A 39 -7.16 -13.59 -4.97
C VAL A 39 -7.42 -13.45 -3.46
N PRO A 40 -8.56 -13.96 -2.93
CA PRO A 40 -8.95 -13.78 -1.53
C PRO A 40 -7.96 -14.36 -0.51
N GLN A 41 -7.12 -15.31 -0.93
CA GLN A 41 -6.06 -15.91 -0.12
C GLN A 41 -4.76 -15.08 -0.09
N VAL A 42 -4.68 -13.99 -0.85
CA VAL A 42 -3.50 -13.12 -0.93
C VAL A 42 -3.77 -11.80 -0.21
N ALA A 43 -2.93 -11.48 0.77
CA ALA A 43 -2.96 -10.19 1.45
C ALA A 43 -1.97 -9.21 0.82
N PHE A 44 -2.45 -8.01 0.49
CA PHE A 44 -1.62 -6.91 0.01
C PHE A 44 -1.33 -5.95 1.16
N GLY A 45 -0.04 -5.75 1.46
CA GLY A 45 0.43 -4.95 2.58
C GLY A 45 1.61 -4.03 2.23
N GLY A 46 2.05 -3.26 3.21
CA GLY A 46 3.17 -2.33 3.08
C GLY A 46 2.88 -1.14 2.15
N ARG A 47 3.93 -0.35 1.88
CA ARG A 47 3.79 0.91 1.11
C ARG A 47 3.28 0.72 -0.31
N LEU A 48 3.72 -0.37 -0.97
CA LEU A 48 3.39 -0.66 -2.37
C LEU A 48 2.04 -1.36 -2.50
N GLY A 49 1.76 -2.36 -1.65
CA GLY A 49 0.49 -3.10 -1.71
C GLY A 49 -0.72 -2.26 -1.30
N LEU A 50 -0.50 -1.19 -0.52
CA LEU A 50 -1.57 -0.32 -0.02
C LEU A 50 -1.56 1.08 -0.65
N TYR A 51 -0.70 1.33 -1.63
CA TYR A 51 -0.55 2.63 -2.29
C TYR A 51 -0.49 3.79 -1.28
N ARG A 52 0.39 3.66 -0.28
CA ARG A 52 0.44 4.59 0.84
C ARG A 52 1.89 4.81 1.28
N TYR A 53 2.19 6.07 1.61
CA TYR A 53 3.44 6.38 2.29
C TYR A 53 3.34 5.94 3.75
N TYR A 54 4.31 5.13 4.18
CA TYR A 54 4.44 4.68 5.56
C TYR A 54 5.83 5.04 6.09
N ASN A 55 5.86 5.60 7.29
CA ASN A 55 7.07 5.56 8.11
C ASN A 55 7.33 4.12 8.60
N MET A 56 8.56 3.85 9.06
CA MET A 56 8.96 2.51 9.49
C MET A 56 8.11 1.96 10.65
N ASP A 57 7.81 2.79 11.64
CA ASP A 57 6.94 2.45 12.77
C ASP A 57 5.52 2.10 12.32
N GLN A 58 4.98 2.87 11.38
CA GLN A 58 3.62 2.68 10.87
C GLN A 58 3.48 1.36 10.09
N VAL A 59 4.49 0.99 9.29
CA VAL A 59 4.44 -0.28 8.55
C VAL A 59 4.61 -1.49 9.48
N ILE A 60 5.42 -1.36 10.54
CA ILE A 60 5.55 -2.40 11.57
C ILE A 60 4.21 -2.57 12.31
N ALA A 61 3.59 -1.48 12.75
CA ALA A 61 2.29 -1.51 13.41
C ALA A 61 1.21 -2.14 12.50
N ALA A 62 1.18 -1.75 11.23
CA ALA A 62 0.27 -2.32 10.23
C ALA A 62 0.45 -3.84 10.06
N ALA A 63 1.70 -4.32 10.01
CA ALA A 63 1.99 -5.74 9.90
C ALA A 63 1.53 -6.52 11.14
N LEU A 64 1.73 -5.97 12.34
CA LEU A 64 1.26 -6.60 13.58
C LEU A 64 -0.27 -6.64 13.68
N GLN A 65 -0.94 -5.53 13.32
CA GLN A 65 -2.41 -5.49 13.24
C GLN A 65 -2.96 -6.51 12.24
N PHE A 66 -2.23 -6.75 11.13
CA PHE A 66 -2.62 -7.75 10.14
C PHE A 66 -2.59 -9.16 10.71
N LEU A 67 -1.54 -9.52 11.46
CA LEU A 67 -1.45 -10.82 12.12
C LEU A 67 -2.53 -11.02 13.20
N ASN A 68 -2.95 -9.94 13.86
CA ASN A 68 -3.98 -9.99 14.89
C ASN A 68 -5.42 -10.02 14.32
N GLY A 69 -5.60 -9.93 13.00
CA GLY A 69 -6.92 -9.89 12.35
C GLY A 69 -7.61 -8.52 12.35
N ASP A 70 -7.02 -7.52 13.02
CA ASP A 70 -7.59 -6.18 13.17
C ASP A 70 -7.43 -5.28 11.94
N PHE A 71 -6.60 -5.69 10.98
CA PHE A 71 -6.16 -4.82 9.89
C PHE A 71 -7.23 -4.51 8.83
N PHE A 72 -8.14 -5.44 8.59
CA PHE A 72 -9.26 -5.25 7.64
C PHE A 72 -10.63 -5.25 8.32
N GLY A 73 -10.69 -5.21 9.65
CA GLY A 73 -11.93 -5.10 10.42
C GLY A 73 -12.80 -6.36 10.47
N ASN A 74 -12.22 -7.56 10.28
CA ASN A 74 -12.94 -8.82 10.45
C ASN A 74 -12.52 -9.47 11.78
N THR A 75 -12.99 -8.91 12.89
CA THR A 75 -13.09 -9.63 14.15
C THR A 75 -14.55 -10.04 14.35
N SER A 76 -14.91 -11.22 13.83
CA SER A 76 -15.95 -12.01 14.50
C SER A 76 -15.40 -12.35 15.89
N LYS A 77 -15.93 -11.67 16.91
CA LYS A 77 -16.10 -12.33 18.21
C LYS A 77 -17.16 -13.42 18.08
#